data_AF-A0AAD6WVG0-F1
#
_entry.id   AF-A0AAD6WVG0-F1
#
_cell.length_a   1.000
_cell.length_b   1.000
_cell.length_c   1.000
_cell.angle_alpha   90.00
_cell.angle_beta   90.00
_cell.angle_gamma   90.00
#
_symmetry.space_group_name_H-M   'P 1'
#
loop_
_entity.id
_entity.type
_entity.pdbx_description
1 polymer ?
#
loop_
_entity_poly.entity_id
_entity_poly.type
_entity_poly.pdbx_seq_one_letter_code
_entity_poly.pdbx_strand_id
1 'polypeptide(L)'
;MALVLSDPDIAMDIPPGMPTTGPYLELRLKMWAGFELLYPFLCNPGDSPICAASVYQITRHLLVDPCRDRPKVAVRILRTQHQMVLDAILHLVAIPRHEVLQEALGETLDACRCDLTLPVLQTIHEAADDDDEKYTFKDMIESLCWVLQCVLENVKVGHVTPSPREVQEPGNEGRWPSNTAAFFPTGTGDAIVSFTQLYRLTKAPSILGFIRVALQHCPSLAAPAVNSPAFWEALLQELGRAAHHLHEDSMLTGVDSAYSTEDGPPPLVSIRAIVTLFQALILTFTESLRQNIQSSSLMPYARPIYDILLKIFLEMKKWPLRPALDDFSLCVMGVAMTIITTLPKTHPQRPRTLHPILMAEAERKKGGDFSNVYSVIARLSESVAQCCNAACITTSESSSQKLRYCAQCGVMRYCSPNCQRTAWRYHKLVCKDLDKLKKDVIPYASRQKKKSGNASHAEFMQAFEKESLKQGITRERMKEISAELMPFLHFQNAGMTRAPSHEKANHK
;
A
#
# COMPACT_ATOMS: atom_id res chain seq x y z
N MET A 1 -20.35 -27.15 -14.75
CA MET A 1 -19.70 -28.10 -13.80
C MET A 1 -19.75 -29.54 -14.28
N ALA A 2 -20.93 -30.13 -14.54
CA ALA A 2 -21.01 -31.49 -15.08
C ALA A 2 -20.28 -31.62 -16.44
N LEU A 3 -20.36 -30.62 -17.31
CA LEU A 3 -19.62 -30.55 -18.59
C LEU A 3 -18.09 -30.43 -18.43
N VAL A 4 -17.61 -29.54 -17.54
CA VAL A 4 -16.17 -29.38 -17.22
C VAL A 4 -15.59 -30.64 -16.55
N LEU A 5 -16.41 -31.38 -15.79
CA LEU A 5 -16.04 -32.66 -15.17
C LEU A 5 -16.24 -33.88 -16.09
N SER A 6 -16.93 -33.73 -17.22
CA SER A 6 -17.13 -34.80 -18.21
C SER A 6 -16.21 -34.68 -19.42
N ASP A 7 -15.41 -33.62 -19.48
CA ASP A 7 -14.25 -33.53 -20.35
C ASP A 7 -13.06 -34.27 -19.70
N PRO A 8 -12.67 -35.45 -20.22
CA PRO A 8 -11.58 -36.23 -19.65
C PRO A 8 -10.21 -35.54 -19.76
N ASP A 9 -10.04 -34.59 -20.70
CA ASP A 9 -8.77 -33.88 -20.89
C ASP A 9 -8.59 -32.80 -19.81
N ILE A 10 -9.67 -32.19 -19.32
CA ILE A 10 -9.63 -31.23 -18.19
C ILE A 10 -9.36 -31.94 -16.85
N ALA A 11 -9.82 -33.19 -16.71
CA ALA A 11 -9.56 -33.99 -15.52
C ALA A 11 -8.09 -34.45 -15.39
N MET A 12 -7.33 -34.48 -16.49
CA MET A 12 -5.96 -35.00 -16.54
C MET A 12 -4.88 -34.05 -15.99
N ASP A 13 -5.18 -32.74 -15.88
CA ASP A 13 -4.22 -31.73 -15.37
C ASP A 13 -4.42 -31.37 -13.89
N ILE A 14 -5.26 -32.11 -13.15
CA ILE A 14 -5.36 -31.94 -11.70
C ILE A 14 -4.04 -32.44 -11.06
N PRO A 15 -3.24 -31.58 -10.39
CA PRO A 15 -1.95 -32.00 -9.87
C PRO A 15 -2.10 -33.16 -8.86
N PRO A 16 -1.21 -34.18 -8.92
CA PRO A 16 -1.34 -35.36 -8.06
C PRO A 16 -1.24 -35.01 -6.57
N GLY A 17 -2.15 -35.56 -5.75
CA GLY A 17 -2.16 -35.42 -4.29
C GLY A 17 -3.20 -34.46 -3.69
N MET A 18 -4.19 -34.01 -4.46
CA MET A 18 -5.19 -33.04 -3.99
C MET A 18 -6.55 -33.68 -3.64
N PRO A 19 -7.31 -33.07 -2.69
CA PRO A 19 -8.63 -33.57 -2.31
C PRO A 19 -9.60 -33.50 -3.50
N THR A 20 -10.08 -34.65 -3.93
CA THR A 20 -10.97 -34.84 -5.09
C THR A 20 -12.45 -34.63 -4.76
N THR A 21 -12.78 -34.19 -3.54
CA THR A 21 -14.16 -33.99 -3.09
C THR A 21 -14.30 -32.77 -2.20
N GLY A 22 -15.50 -32.18 -2.19
CA GLY A 22 -15.91 -31.12 -1.27
C GLY A 22 -15.89 -29.69 -1.85
N PRO A 23 -16.24 -28.68 -1.03
CA PRO A 23 -16.45 -27.29 -1.46
C PRO A 23 -15.18 -26.61 -1.99
N TYR A 24 -14.00 -27.20 -1.75
CA TYR A 24 -12.72 -26.69 -2.23
C TYR A 24 -12.46 -27.04 -3.71
N LEU A 25 -12.89 -28.23 -4.15
CA LEU A 25 -12.81 -28.63 -5.55
C LEU A 25 -13.76 -27.79 -6.40
N GLU A 26 -14.99 -27.60 -5.93
CA GLU A 26 -15.97 -26.74 -6.61
C GLU A 26 -15.45 -25.29 -6.77
N LEU A 27 -14.90 -24.70 -5.70
CA LEU A 27 -14.30 -23.37 -5.78
C LEU A 27 -13.17 -23.33 -6.80
N ARG A 28 -12.26 -24.31 -6.80
CA ARG A 28 -11.15 -24.35 -7.77
C ARG A 28 -11.60 -24.52 -9.21
N LEU A 29 -12.61 -25.35 -9.47
CA LEU A 29 -13.14 -25.52 -10.83
C LEU A 29 -13.80 -24.23 -11.33
N LYS A 30 -14.54 -23.54 -10.45
CA LYS A 30 -15.07 -22.20 -10.75
C LYS A 30 -13.95 -21.19 -10.98
N MET A 31 -12.86 -21.25 -10.19
CA MET A 31 -11.68 -20.41 -10.38
C MET A 31 -10.99 -20.64 -11.72
N TRP A 32 -10.71 -21.90 -12.03
CA TRP A 32 -10.05 -22.27 -13.28
C TRP A 32 -10.88 -21.86 -14.49
N ALA A 33 -12.16 -22.22 -14.53
CA ALA A 33 -13.06 -21.81 -15.62
C ALA A 33 -13.18 -20.28 -15.75
N GLY A 34 -13.25 -19.56 -14.62
CA GLY A 34 -13.25 -18.09 -14.63
C GLY A 34 -11.96 -17.50 -15.18
N PHE A 35 -10.79 -18.07 -14.86
CA PHE A 35 -9.51 -17.59 -15.35
C PHE A 35 -9.26 -17.88 -16.83
N GLU A 36 -9.70 -19.04 -17.33
CA GLU A 36 -9.63 -19.37 -18.76
C GLU A 36 -10.49 -18.42 -19.60
N LEU A 37 -11.62 -17.94 -19.06
CA LEU A 37 -12.42 -16.89 -19.70
C LEU A 37 -11.78 -15.50 -19.58
N LEU A 38 -11.19 -15.21 -18.42
CA LEU A 38 -10.64 -13.89 -18.11
C LEU A 38 -9.35 -13.61 -18.87
N TYR A 39 -8.47 -14.60 -19.07
CA TYR A 39 -7.17 -14.36 -19.68
C TYR A 39 -7.24 -13.83 -21.13
N PRO A 40 -7.96 -14.49 -22.08
CA PRO A 40 -8.11 -13.97 -23.45
C PRO A 40 -8.73 -12.58 -23.48
N PHE A 41 -9.70 -12.32 -22.61
CA PHE A 41 -10.30 -10.99 -22.44
C PHE A 41 -9.26 -9.94 -22.07
N LEU A 42 -8.45 -10.20 -21.05
CA LEU A 42 -7.47 -9.22 -20.58
C LEU A 42 -6.37 -8.94 -21.62
N CYS A 43 -6.04 -9.93 -22.44
CA CYS A 43 -5.09 -9.76 -23.54
C CYS A 43 -5.64 -8.87 -24.68
N ASN A 44 -6.93 -9.00 -25.00
CA ASN A 44 -7.56 -8.20 -26.05
C ASN A 44 -9.02 -7.87 -25.69
N PRO A 45 -9.25 -6.84 -24.86
CA PRO A 45 -10.57 -6.57 -24.32
C PRO A 45 -11.54 -6.00 -25.38
N GLY A 46 -11.05 -5.44 -26.49
CA GLY A 46 -11.90 -4.92 -27.56
C GLY A 46 -12.58 -6.00 -28.41
N ASP A 47 -11.92 -7.17 -28.54
CA ASP A 47 -12.42 -8.30 -29.34
C ASP A 47 -13.04 -9.41 -28.47
N SER A 48 -13.09 -9.21 -27.16
CA SER A 48 -13.50 -10.26 -26.24
C SER A 48 -15.02 -10.44 -26.24
N PRO A 49 -15.51 -11.70 -26.17
CA PRO A 49 -16.94 -11.95 -26.08
C PRO A 49 -17.52 -11.63 -24.69
N ILE A 50 -16.70 -11.44 -23.64
CA ILE A 50 -17.22 -11.18 -22.29
C ILE A 50 -17.31 -9.68 -22.00
N CYS A 51 -18.39 -9.25 -21.34
CA CYS A 51 -18.62 -7.85 -20.99
C CYS A 51 -18.06 -7.48 -19.61
N ALA A 52 -18.05 -6.17 -19.30
CA ALA A 52 -17.57 -5.65 -18.02
C ALA A 52 -18.30 -6.27 -16.81
N ALA A 53 -19.61 -6.48 -16.92
CA ALA A 53 -20.41 -7.09 -15.87
C ALA A 53 -19.96 -8.52 -15.56
N SER A 54 -19.70 -9.33 -16.58
CA SER A 54 -19.20 -10.70 -16.38
C SER A 54 -17.82 -10.70 -15.73
N VAL A 55 -16.92 -9.83 -16.18
CA VAL A 55 -15.57 -9.73 -15.58
C VAL A 55 -15.66 -9.31 -14.13
N TYR A 56 -16.48 -8.31 -13.80
CA TYR A 56 -16.72 -7.87 -12.43
C TYR A 56 -17.23 -9.00 -11.54
N GLN A 57 -18.23 -9.76 -12.00
CA GLN A 57 -18.77 -10.88 -11.24
C GLN A 57 -17.77 -12.02 -11.07
N ILE A 58 -17.00 -12.33 -12.12
CA ILE A 58 -15.89 -13.28 -12.05
C ILE A 58 -14.92 -12.81 -10.95
N THR A 59 -14.38 -11.60 -11.01
CA THR A 59 -13.40 -11.13 -10.01
C THR A 59 -14.00 -11.02 -8.61
N ARG A 60 -15.26 -10.62 -8.48
CA ARG A 60 -16.01 -10.56 -7.21
C ARG A 60 -16.16 -11.94 -6.58
N HIS A 61 -16.64 -12.94 -7.32
CA HIS A 61 -16.82 -14.29 -6.79
C HIS A 61 -15.50 -15.02 -6.52
N LEU A 62 -14.47 -14.74 -7.31
CA LEU A 62 -13.17 -15.37 -7.14
C LEU A 62 -12.41 -14.87 -5.91
N LEU A 63 -12.62 -13.61 -5.52
CA LEU A 63 -11.72 -12.94 -4.59
C LEU A 63 -12.42 -12.09 -3.52
N VAL A 64 -13.58 -11.49 -3.83
CA VAL A 64 -14.21 -10.46 -3.01
C VAL A 64 -15.18 -11.02 -1.99
N ASP A 65 -15.78 -12.21 -2.17
CA ASP A 65 -16.76 -12.75 -1.23
C ASP A 65 -16.21 -12.75 0.23
N PRO A 66 -16.60 -11.75 1.07
CA PRO A 66 -15.90 -11.42 2.31
C PRO A 66 -16.17 -12.43 3.42
N CYS A 67 -17.08 -13.37 3.21
CA CYS A 67 -17.64 -14.15 4.31
C CYS A 67 -16.73 -15.23 4.90
N ARG A 68 -15.51 -15.52 4.38
CA ARG A 68 -14.63 -16.57 4.93
C ARG A 68 -13.16 -16.27 4.70
N ASP A 69 -12.25 -16.85 5.50
CA ASP A 69 -10.77 -16.87 5.43
C ASP A 69 -10.11 -17.28 4.07
N ARG A 70 -10.88 -17.27 2.98
CA ARG A 70 -10.55 -17.70 1.62
C ARG A 70 -9.67 -16.75 0.79
N PRO A 71 -9.53 -15.42 1.06
CA PRO A 71 -8.68 -14.56 0.23
C PRO A 71 -7.25 -15.07 0.11
N LYS A 72 -6.68 -15.62 1.20
CA LYS A 72 -5.29 -16.12 1.21
C LYS A 72 -5.08 -17.31 0.27
N VAL A 73 -6.06 -18.20 0.17
CA VAL A 73 -5.99 -19.37 -0.71
C VAL A 73 -6.11 -18.92 -2.16
N ALA A 74 -7.10 -18.09 -2.47
CA ALA A 74 -7.34 -17.61 -3.83
C ALA A 74 -6.14 -16.78 -4.34
N VAL A 75 -5.62 -15.88 -3.50
CA VAL A 75 -4.39 -15.12 -3.78
C VAL A 75 -3.20 -16.03 -3.99
N ARG A 76 -3.04 -17.09 -3.18
CA ARG A 76 -1.95 -18.06 -3.38
C ARG A 76 -2.09 -18.75 -4.75
N ILE A 77 -3.27 -19.24 -5.10
CA ILE A 77 -3.55 -19.90 -6.38
C ILE A 77 -3.24 -18.96 -7.55
N LEU A 78 -3.76 -17.72 -7.52
CA LEU A 78 -3.46 -16.70 -8.52
C LEU A 78 -1.96 -16.49 -8.71
N ARG A 79 -1.23 -16.32 -7.62
CA ARG A 79 0.21 -16.03 -7.64
C ARG A 79 1.08 -17.17 -8.13
N THR A 80 0.66 -18.42 -7.95
CA THR A 80 1.48 -19.59 -8.30
C THR A 80 1.02 -20.27 -9.59
N GLN A 81 -0.27 -20.27 -9.88
CA GLN A 81 -0.87 -21.06 -10.98
C GLN A 81 -1.41 -20.19 -12.12
N HIS A 82 -1.77 -18.93 -11.85
CA HIS A 82 -2.39 -18.04 -12.86
C HIS A 82 -1.65 -16.71 -12.98
N GLN A 83 -0.32 -16.76 -13.03
CA GLN A 83 0.53 -15.56 -13.13
C GLN A 83 0.22 -14.75 -14.40
N MET A 84 -0.08 -15.43 -15.51
CA MET A 84 -0.45 -14.81 -16.78
C MET A 84 -1.73 -13.98 -16.68
N VAL A 85 -2.69 -14.37 -15.84
CA VAL A 85 -3.88 -13.56 -15.55
C VAL A 85 -3.46 -12.27 -14.87
N LEU A 86 -2.63 -12.34 -13.82
CA LEU A 86 -2.17 -11.17 -13.09
C LEU A 86 -1.34 -10.23 -13.97
N ASP A 87 -0.48 -10.78 -14.83
CA ASP A 87 0.24 -10.01 -15.84
C ASP A 87 -0.72 -9.33 -16.81
N ALA A 88 -1.74 -10.02 -17.29
CA ALA A 88 -2.72 -9.44 -18.20
C ALA A 88 -3.58 -8.35 -17.53
N ILE A 89 -3.98 -8.53 -16.25
CA ILE A 89 -4.65 -7.47 -15.47
C ILE A 89 -3.72 -6.26 -15.34
N LEU A 90 -2.46 -6.49 -14.97
CA LEU A 90 -1.47 -5.44 -14.82
C LEU A 90 -1.20 -4.70 -16.13
N HIS A 91 -1.11 -5.40 -17.26
CA HIS A 91 -1.00 -4.81 -18.60
C HIS A 91 -2.24 -3.97 -18.95
N LEU A 92 -3.44 -4.44 -18.57
CA LEU A 92 -4.66 -3.66 -18.74
C LEU A 92 -4.63 -2.35 -17.94
N VAL A 93 -4.19 -2.37 -16.69
CA VAL A 93 -4.26 -1.18 -15.83
C VAL A 93 -3.03 -0.26 -15.91
N ALA A 94 -1.85 -0.78 -16.23
CA ALA A 94 -0.58 -0.05 -16.14
C ALA A 94 -0.02 0.42 -17.49
N ILE A 95 -0.56 -0.02 -18.63
CA ILE A 95 -0.12 0.47 -19.95
C ILE A 95 -0.96 1.69 -20.35
N PRO A 96 -0.33 2.87 -20.58
CA PRO A 96 -1.01 4.05 -21.07
C PRO A 96 -1.77 3.75 -22.36
N ARG A 97 -3.00 4.27 -22.43
CA ARG A 97 -3.79 4.27 -23.67
C ARG A 97 -4.24 5.69 -23.94
N HIS A 98 -4.47 5.99 -25.21
CA HIS A 98 -5.07 7.26 -25.57
C HIS A 98 -6.48 7.35 -24.96
N GLU A 99 -6.87 8.51 -24.44
CA GLU A 99 -8.15 8.71 -23.73
C GLU A 99 -9.34 8.24 -24.58
N VAL A 100 -9.39 8.65 -25.85
CA VAL A 100 -10.39 8.19 -26.83
C VAL A 100 -10.46 6.66 -26.96
N LEU A 101 -9.32 5.96 -26.90
CA LEU A 101 -9.32 4.49 -26.96
C LEU A 101 -9.83 3.86 -25.67
N GLN A 102 -9.59 4.50 -24.51
CA GLN A 102 -10.12 4.01 -23.23
C GLN A 102 -11.63 4.23 -23.14
N GLU A 103 -12.14 5.37 -23.63
CA GLU A 103 -13.58 5.64 -23.72
C GLU A 103 -14.27 4.64 -24.66
N ALA A 104 -13.75 4.46 -25.88
CA ALA A 104 -14.28 3.48 -26.83
C ALA A 104 -14.24 2.05 -26.29
N LEU A 105 -13.19 1.72 -25.51
CA LEU A 105 -13.11 0.43 -24.82
C LEU A 105 -14.19 0.32 -23.74
N GLY A 106 -14.41 1.36 -22.95
CA GLY A 106 -15.48 1.40 -21.95
C GLY A 106 -16.85 1.16 -22.57
N GLU A 107 -17.20 1.92 -23.61
CA GLU A 107 -18.46 1.75 -24.36
C GLU A 107 -18.62 0.34 -24.93
N THR A 108 -17.52 -0.21 -25.46
CA THR A 108 -17.49 -1.57 -26.01
C THR A 108 -17.77 -2.62 -24.94
N LEU A 109 -17.19 -2.45 -23.75
CA LEU A 109 -17.26 -3.40 -22.64
C LEU A 109 -18.55 -3.27 -21.81
N ASP A 110 -19.17 -2.10 -21.79
CA ASP A 110 -20.47 -1.86 -21.18
C ASP A 110 -21.60 -2.55 -21.96
N ALA A 111 -21.41 -2.74 -23.27
CA ALA A 111 -22.34 -3.51 -24.08
C ALA A 111 -22.14 -5.02 -23.84
N CYS A 112 -23.21 -5.70 -23.42
CA CYS A 112 -23.18 -7.15 -23.29
C CYS A 112 -23.04 -7.83 -24.67
N ARG A 113 -21.93 -8.56 -24.86
CA ARG A 113 -21.65 -9.39 -26.05
C ARG A 113 -21.44 -10.87 -25.70
N CYS A 114 -21.77 -11.24 -24.47
CA CYS A 114 -21.58 -12.57 -23.94
C CYS A 114 -22.38 -13.59 -24.74
N ASP A 115 -21.71 -14.69 -25.11
CA ASP A 115 -22.40 -15.86 -25.64
C ASP A 115 -23.13 -16.59 -24.50
N LEU A 116 -24.38 -16.20 -24.26
CA LEU A 116 -25.23 -16.79 -23.22
C LEU A 116 -25.63 -18.24 -23.53
N THR A 117 -25.24 -18.79 -24.70
CA THR A 117 -25.36 -20.24 -24.93
C THR A 117 -24.31 -21.03 -24.12
N LEU A 118 -23.24 -20.37 -23.66
CA LEU A 118 -22.27 -20.94 -22.73
C LEU A 118 -22.85 -20.93 -21.31
N PRO A 119 -23.10 -22.10 -20.68
CA PRO A 119 -23.78 -22.15 -19.38
C PRO A 119 -23.04 -21.38 -18.28
N VAL A 120 -21.72 -21.29 -18.36
CA VAL A 120 -20.91 -20.54 -17.39
C VAL A 120 -21.17 -19.04 -17.47
N LEU A 121 -21.28 -18.46 -18.67
CA LEU A 121 -21.58 -17.03 -18.84
C LEU A 121 -23.03 -16.74 -18.49
N GLN A 122 -23.95 -17.65 -18.82
CA GLN A 122 -25.35 -17.53 -18.40
C GLN A 122 -25.46 -17.46 -16.87
N THR A 123 -24.82 -18.38 -16.13
CA THR A 123 -24.84 -18.35 -14.66
C THR A 123 -24.23 -17.07 -14.09
N ILE A 124 -23.14 -16.56 -14.70
CA ILE A 124 -22.52 -15.29 -14.28
C ILE A 124 -23.48 -14.11 -14.49
N HIS A 125 -24.23 -14.12 -15.60
CA HIS A 125 -25.24 -13.10 -15.89
C HIS A 125 -26.44 -13.17 -14.97
N GLU A 126 -26.98 -14.37 -14.71
CA GLU A 126 -28.10 -14.57 -13.78
C GLU A 126 -27.72 -14.05 -12.38
N ALA A 127 -26.49 -14.31 -11.93
CA ALA A 127 -25.99 -13.76 -10.66
C ALA A 127 -25.79 -12.23 -10.68
N ALA A 128 -25.60 -11.63 -11.85
CA ALA A 128 -25.48 -10.18 -12.00
C ALA A 128 -26.84 -9.49 -12.01
N ASP A 129 -27.84 -10.10 -12.66
CA ASP A 129 -29.19 -9.55 -12.79
C ASP A 129 -29.93 -9.52 -11.44
N ASP A 130 -29.59 -10.43 -10.51
CA ASP A 130 -30.15 -10.45 -9.15
C ASP A 130 -29.82 -9.19 -8.32
N ASP A 131 -28.78 -8.43 -8.68
CA ASP A 131 -28.35 -7.26 -7.91
C ASP A 131 -29.08 -5.95 -8.29
N ASP A 132 -30.00 -5.96 -9.27
CA ASP A 132 -30.68 -4.77 -9.87
C ASP A 132 -29.74 -3.64 -10.37
N GLU A 133 -28.42 -3.79 -10.18
CA GLU A 133 -27.37 -2.84 -10.52
C GLU A 133 -26.72 -3.19 -11.85
N LYS A 134 -26.61 -2.19 -12.75
CA LYS A 134 -25.85 -2.34 -13.98
C LYS A 134 -24.36 -2.14 -13.69
N TYR A 135 -23.61 -3.22 -13.83
CA TYR A 135 -22.16 -3.18 -13.77
C TYR A 135 -21.54 -2.61 -15.03
N THR A 136 -20.61 -1.69 -14.85
CA THR A 136 -19.95 -0.90 -15.90
C THR A 136 -18.46 -1.20 -15.98
N PHE A 137 -17.80 -0.62 -16.99
CA PHE A 137 -16.35 -0.61 -17.14
C PHE A 137 -15.64 -0.07 -15.90
N LYS A 138 -16.24 0.91 -15.21
CA LYS A 138 -15.73 1.40 -13.93
C LYS A 138 -15.67 0.28 -12.90
N ASP A 139 -16.75 -0.47 -12.71
CA ASP A 139 -16.84 -1.52 -11.69
C ASP A 139 -15.86 -2.65 -12.01
N MET A 140 -15.73 -2.99 -13.29
CA MET A 140 -14.71 -3.92 -13.76
C MET A 140 -13.28 -3.47 -13.37
N ILE A 141 -12.89 -2.24 -13.72
CA ILE A 141 -11.57 -1.69 -13.35
C ILE A 141 -11.41 -1.65 -11.84
N GLU A 142 -12.46 -1.30 -11.11
CA GLU A 142 -12.46 -1.25 -9.66
C GLU A 142 -12.11 -2.62 -9.05
N SER A 143 -12.79 -3.66 -9.54
CA SER A 143 -12.58 -5.04 -9.09
C SER A 143 -11.19 -5.56 -9.48
N LEU A 144 -10.73 -5.28 -10.69
CA LEU A 144 -9.39 -5.68 -11.16
C LEU A 144 -8.25 -5.04 -10.37
N CYS A 145 -8.33 -3.74 -10.07
CA CYS A 145 -7.35 -3.08 -9.20
C CYS A 145 -7.40 -3.63 -7.77
N TRP A 146 -8.59 -3.98 -7.28
CA TRP A 146 -8.73 -4.62 -5.98
C TRP A 146 -8.08 -6.03 -5.95
N VAL A 147 -8.25 -6.83 -7.02
CA VAL A 147 -7.53 -8.12 -7.18
C VAL A 147 -6.02 -7.92 -7.02
N LEU A 148 -5.45 -6.98 -7.77
CA LEU A 148 -4.01 -6.69 -7.70
C LEU A 148 -3.60 -6.22 -6.31
N GLN A 149 -4.40 -5.36 -5.68
CA GLN A 149 -4.16 -4.89 -4.32
C GLN A 149 -4.12 -6.07 -3.33
N CYS A 150 -5.13 -6.94 -3.32
CA CYS A 150 -5.18 -8.10 -2.44
C CYS A 150 -4.02 -9.07 -2.66
N VAL A 151 -3.63 -9.29 -3.92
CA VAL A 151 -2.48 -10.13 -4.24
C VAL A 151 -1.21 -9.57 -3.63
N LEU A 152 -0.99 -8.26 -3.76
CA LEU A 152 0.22 -7.60 -3.26
C LEU A 152 0.25 -7.42 -1.76
N GLU A 153 -0.87 -7.16 -1.09
CA GLU A 153 -0.91 -7.06 0.38
C GLU A 153 -0.50 -8.37 1.08
N ASN A 154 -0.64 -9.50 0.38
CA ASN A 154 -0.17 -10.81 0.84
C ASN A 154 1.29 -11.10 0.46
N VAL A 155 1.97 -10.17 -0.23
CA VAL A 155 3.42 -10.21 -0.46
C VAL A 155 4.09 -9.48 0.69
N LYS A 156 5.09 -10.10 1.32
CA LYS A 156 5.90 -9.36 2.31
C LYS A 156 6.71 -8.28 1.60
N VAL A 157 6.68 -7.05 2.12
CA VAL A 157 7.51 -5.95 1.62
C VAL A 157 8.99 -6.39 1.62
N GLY A 158 9.69 -6.15 0.50
CA GLY A 158 11.09 -6.59 0.31
C GLY A 158 11.28 -8.07 -0.07
N HIS A 159 10.19 -8.80 -0.33
CA HIS A 159 10.20 -10.20 -0.79
C HIS A 159 9.52 -10.36 -2.15
N VAL A 160 9.58 -9.34 -3.01
CA VAL A 160 9.10 -9.47 -4.39
C VAL A 160 9.97 -10.47 -5.14
N THR A 161 11.28 -10.43 -4.93
CA THR A 161 12.19 -11.47 -5.43
C THR A 161 12.21 -12.66 -4.48
N PRO A 162 11.87 -13.88 -4.93
CA PRO A 162 12.03 -15.07 -4.10
C PRO A 162 13.50 -15.21 -3.68
N SER A 163 13.73 -15.57 -2.42
CA SER A 163 15.09 -15.84 -1.95
C SER A 163 15.69 -17.03 -2.71
N PRO A 164 17.02 -17.12 -2.85
CA PRO A 164 17.66 -18.25 -3.55
C PRO A 164 17.24 -19.62 -3.00
N ARG A 165 16.87 -19.69 -1.72
CA ARG A 165 16.35 -20.89 -1.07
C ARG A 165 14.90 -21.18 -1.47
N GLU A 166 14.06 -20.15 -1.59
CA GLU A 166 12.68 -20.31 -2.07
C GLU A 166 12.65 -20.74 -3.53
N VAL A 167 13.56 -20.26 -4.38
CA VAL A 167 13.69 -20.70 -5.78
C VAL A 167 14.00 -22.20 -5.90
N GLN A 168 14.65 -22.80 -4.90
CA GLN A 168 15.02 -24.22 -4.91
C GLN A 168 13.92 -25.14 -4.36
N GLU A 169 12.87 -24.61 -3.75
CA GLU A 169 11.76 -25.43 -3.26
C GLU A 169 10.81 -25.80 -4.41
N PRO A 170 10.57 -27.10 -4.68
CA PRO A 170 9.63 -27.53 -5.72
C PRO A 170 8.26 -26.89 -5.49
N GLY A 171 7.73 -26.18 -6.49
CA GLY A 171 6.46 -25.45 -6.41
C GLY A 171 6.56 -23.98 -5.97
N ASN A 172 7.77 -23.44 -5.79
CA ASN A 172 8.02 -22.00 -5.62
C ASN A 172 8.61 -21.33 -6.87
N GLU A 173 8.84 -22.08 -7.95
CA GLU A 173 9.21 -21.53 -9.25
C GLU A 173 8.04 -20.66 -9.76
N GLY A 174 8.30 -19.36 -9.95
CA GLY A 174 7.30 -18.40 -10.44
C GLY A 174 6.27 -17.98 -9.38
N ARG A 175 6.65 -17.14 -8.42
CA ARG A 175 5.65 -16.36 -7.68
C ARG A 175 5.47 -15.03 -8.38
N TRP A 176 4.23 -14.67 -8.69
CA TRP A 176 3.93 -13.31 -9.15
C TRP A 176 4.02 -12.32 -7.98
N PRO A 177 4.61 -11.13 -8.18
CA PRO A 177 5.41 -10.73 -9.35
C PRO A 177 6.80 -11.37 -9.30
N SER A 178 7.35 -11.73 -10.46
CA SER A 178 8.66 -12.40 -10.54
C SER A 178 9.84 -11.50 -10.15
N ASN A 179 9.71 -10.19 -10.39
CA ASN A 179 10.67 -9.16 -9.97
C ASN A 179 10.01 -7.76 -10.07
N THR A 180 10.72 -6.72 -9.61
CA THR A 180 10.24 -5.34 -9.63
C THR A 180 10.08 -4.75 -11.03
N ALA A 181 10.84 -5.21 -12.03
CA ALA A 181 10.71 -4.77 -13.42
C ALA A 181 9.47 -5.38 -14.10
N ALA A 182 9.06 -6.59 -13.69
CA ALA A 182 7.85 -7.25 -14.20
C ALA A 182 6.56 -6.49 -13.83
N PHE A 183 6.57 -5.67 -12.78
CA PHE A 183 5.41 -4.85 -12.40
C PHE A 183 5.04 -3.81 -13.45
N PHE A 184 6.03 -3.22 -14.12
CA PHE A 184 5.82 -2.07 -15.00
C PHE A 184 6.73 -2.25 -16.22
N PRO A 185 6.36 -3.14 -17.16
CA PRO A 185 7.21 -3.46 -18.31
C PRO A 185 7.48 -2.23 -19.21
N THR A 186 6.55 -1.28 -19.24
CA THR A 186 6.69 0.02 -19.94
C THR A 186 7.41 1.08 -19.11
N GLY A 187 7.72 0.79 -17.84
CA GLY A 187 8.33 1.71 -16.89
C GLY A 187 7.32 2.37 -15.94
N THR A 188 7.84 2.85 -14.80
CA THR A 188 7.01 3.43 -13.74
C THR A 188 6.35 4.77 -14.11
N GLY A 189 6.94 5.52 -15.04
CA GLY A 189 6.35 6.76 -15.56
C GLY A 189 5.06 6.50 -16.32
N ASP A 190 5.11 5.58 -17.27
CA ASP A 190 3.97 5.14 -18.06
C ASP A 190 2.88 4.55 -17.17
N ALA A 191 3.25 3.73 -16.17
CA ALA A 191 2.29 3.21 -15.20
C ALA A 191 1.51 4.32 -14.48
N ILE A 192 2.18 5.38 -13.99
CA ILE A 192 1.52 6.51 -13.34
C ILE A 192 0.61 7.27 -14.30
N VAL A 193 1.02 7.46 -15.56
CA VAL A 193 0.17 8.08 -16.58
C VAL A 193 -1.08 7.24 -16.80
N SER A 194 -0.94 5.93 -16.98
CA SER A 194 -2.06 4.99 -17.15
C SER A 194 -3.02 5.03 -15.97
N PHE A 195 -2.52 4.93 -14.74
CA PHE A 195 -3.37 4.98 -13.54
C PHE A 195 -4.09 6.31 -13.39
N THR A 196 -3.43 7.41 -13.73
CA THR A 196 -4.02 8.75 -13.69
C THR A 196 -5.15 8.88 -14.71
N GLN A 197 -4.94 8.39 -15.94
CA GLN A 197 -5.96 8.39 -17.00
C GLN A 197 -7.15 7.51 -16.62
N LEU A 198 -6.90 6.26 -16.22
CA LEU A 198 -7.95 5.34 -15.78
C LEU A 198 -8.74 5.91 -14.61
N TYR A 199 -8.06 6.46 -13.60
CA TYR A 199 -8.75 7.08 -12.47
C TYR A 199 -9.56 8.30 -12.91
N ARG A 200 -9.07 9.12 -13.86
CA ARG A 200 -9.85 10.26 -14.37
C ARG A 200 -11.12 9.82 -15.07
N LEU A 201 -11.05 8.74 -15.84
CA LEU A 201 -12.17 8.17 -16.59
C LEU A 201 -13.19 7.48 -15.66
N THR A 202 -12.72 6.57 -14.80
CA THR A 202 -13.61 5.70 -14.00
C THR A 202 -13.95 6.28 -12.63
N LYS A 203 -13.12 7.18 -12.10
CA LYS A 203 -13.16 7.63 -10.69
C LYS A 203 -13.12 6.48 -9.68
N ALA A 204 -12.60 5.31 -10.05
CA ALA A 204 -12.55 4.11 -9.19
C ALA A 204 -11.50 4.28 -8.06
N PRO A 205 -11.89 4.30 -6.78
CA PRO A 205 -10.95 4.50 -5.66
C PRO A 205 -9.94 3.37 -5.49
N SER A 206 -10.28 2.14 -5.90
CA SER A 206 -9.36 0.99 -5.81
C SER A 206 -8.10 1.16 -6.64
N ILE A 207 -8.09 2.02 -7.67
CA ILE A 207 -6.87 2.40 -8.39
C ILE A 207 -5.88 3.04 -7.42
N LEU A 208 -6.34 3.95 -6.55
CA LEU A 208 -5.49 4.60 -5.55
C LEU A 208 -5.02 3.60 -4.48
N GLY A 209 -5.90 2.68 -4.08
CA GLY A 209 -5.56 1.56 -3.19
C GLY A 209 -4.46 0.66 -3.77
N PHE A 210 -4.56 0.33 -5.05
CA PHE A 210 -3.54 -0.42 -5.78
C PHE A 210 -2.22 0.35 -5.90
N ILE A 211 -2.24 1.63 -6.31
CA ILE A 211 -1.02 2.47 -6.38
C ILE A 211 -0.30 2.50 -5.04
N ARG A 212 -1.04 2.62 -3.93
CA ARG A 212 -0.45 2.60 -2.58
C ARG A 212 0.33 1.32 -2.34
N VAL A 213 -0.27 0.16 -2.60
CA VAL A 213 0.39 -1.12 -2.36
C VAL A 213 1.54 -1.33 -3.36
N ALA A 214 1.36 -0.94 -4.61
CA ALA A 214 2.41 -0.95 -5.62
C ALA A 214 3.62 -0.10 -5.19
N LEU A 215 3.43 1.09 -4.60
CA LEU A 215 4.51 1.92 -4.05
C LEU A 215 5.29 1.22 -2.92
N GLN A 216 4.63 0.37 -2.12
CA GLN A 216 5.29 -0.40 -1.06
C GLN A 216 6.23 -1.47 -1.63
N HIS A 217 5.89 -2.05 -2.79
CA HIS A 217 6.67 -3.08 -3.45
C HIS A 217 7.63 -2.55 -4.53
N CYS A 218 7.35 -1.37 -5.08
CA CYS A 218 8.14 -0.73 -6.12
C CYS A 218 8.31 0.78 -5.81
N PRO A 219 9.27 1.13 -4.92
CA PRO A 219 9.50 2.52 -4.54
C PRO A 219 9.86 3.45 -5.72
N SER A 220 10.37 2.89 -6.82
CA SER A 220 10.68 3.63 -8.06
C SER A 220 9.44 4.25 -8.74
N LEU A 221 8.23 3.85 -8.33
CA LEU A 221 6.97 4.43 -8.77
C LEU A 221 6.72 5.83 -8.18
N ALA A 222 7.38 6.17 -7.07
CA ALA A 222 7.12 7.42 -6.36
C ALA A 222 7.61 8.65 -7.11
N ALA A 223 8.80 8.62 -7.71
CA ALA A 223 9.34 9.78 -8.41
C ALA A 223 8.43 10.21 -9.59
N PRO A 224 7.97 9.31 -10.47
CA PRO A 224 6.99 9.69 -11.48
C PRO A 224 5.65 10.16 -10.91
N ALA A 225 5.14 9.53 -9.85
CA ALA A 225 3.90 9.95 -9.19
C ALA A 225 4.00 11.39 -8.69
N VAL A 226 5.08 11.69 -7.96
CA VAL A 226 5.38 13.01 -7.40
C VAL A 226 5.57 14.07 -8.47
N ASN A 227 6.20 13.71 -9.59
CA ASN A 227 6.50 14.66 -10.65
C ASN A 227 5.34 14.88 -11.63
N SER A 228 4.25 14.11 -11.53
CA SER A 228 3.08 14.20 -12.39
C SER A 228 2.04 15.20 -11.85
N PRO A 229 1.85 16.39 -12.48
CA PRO A 229 0.82 17.33 -12.07
C PRO A 229 -0.59 16.73 -12.25
N ALA A 230 -0.77 15.95 -13.32
CA ALA A 230 -2.04 15.30 -13.63
C ALA A 230 -2.49 14.33 -12.53
N PHE A 231 -1.53 13.62 -11.92
CA PHE A 231 -1.76 12.74 -10.79
C PHE A 231 -2.18 13.52 -9.53
N TRP A 232 -1.50 14.63 -9.23
CA TRP A 232 -1.88 15.48 -8.10
C TRP A 232 -3.25 16.13 -8.26
N GLU A 233 -3.62 16.55 -9.46
CA GLU A 233 -4.96 17.05 -9.77
C GLU A 233 -6.03 15.98 -9.52
N ALA A 234 -5.78 14.75 -9.98
CA ALA A 234 -6.67 13.62 -9.75
C ALA A 234 -6.84 13.32 -8.25
N LEU A 235 -5.73 13.28 -7.49
CA LEU A 235 -5.77 13.10 -6.04
C LEU A 235 -6.50 14.22 -5.32
N LEU A 236 -6.28 15.46 -5.73
CA LEU A 236 -6.95 16.61 -5.14
C LEU A 236 -8.46 16.58 -5.41
N GLN A 237 -8.87 16.17 -6.61
CA GLN A 237 -10.26 15.99 -6.98
C GLN A 237 -10.92 14.90 -6.11
N GLU A 238 -10.27 13.75 -5.93
CA GLU A 238 -10.79 12.67 -5.06
C GLU A 238 -10.90 13.15 -3.61
N LEU A 239 -9.86 13.79 -3.08
CA LEU A 239 -9.88 14.37 -1.73
C LEU A 239 -11.06 15.32 -1.55
N GLY A 240 -11.30 16.19 -2.52
CA GLY A 240 -12.41 17.13 -2.52
C GLY A 240 -13.77 16.42 -2.51
N ARG A 241 -13.93 15.39 -3.35
CA ARG A 241 -15.16 14.57 -3.40
C ARG A 241 -15.40 13.84 -2.08
N ALA A 242 -14.36 13.20 -1.55
CA ALA A 242 -14.44 12.47 -0.29
C ALA A 242 -14.75 13.40 0.90
N ALA A 243 -14.17 14.61 0.93
CA ALA A 243 -14.48 15.63 1.92
C ALA A 243 -15.91 16.17 1.80
N HIS A 244 -16.45 16.24 0.58
CA HIS A 244 -17.83 16.65 0.34
C HIS A 244 -18.82 15.60 0.83
N HIS A 245 -18.64 14.33 0.46
CA HIS A 245 -19.50 13.24 0.95
C HIS A 245 -19.46 13.11 2.47
N LEU A 246 -18.28 13.24 3.10
CA LEU A 246 -18.17 13.23 4.56
C LEU A 246 -19.00 14.34 5.22
N HIS A 247 -19.08 15.51 4.58
CA HIS A 247 -19.87 16.63 5.07
C HIS A 247 -21.38 16.40 4.90
N GLU A 248 -21.80 15.89 3.74
CA GLU A 248 -23.20 15.56 3.47
C GLU A 248 -23.72 14.44 4.39
N ASP A 249 -22.95 13.36 4.55
CA ASP A 249 -23.30 12.25 5.43
C ASP A 249 -23.37 12.69 6.89
N SER A 250 -22.49 13.60 7.31
CA SER A 250 -22.52 14.19 8.66
C SER A 250 -23.81 14.97 8.93
N MET A 251 -24.52 15.45 7.90
CA MET A 251 -25.82 16.11 8.05
C MET A 251 -26.98 15.11 8.11
N LEU A 252 -26.79 13.89 7.61
CA LEU A 252 -27.81 12.84 7.52
C LEU A 252 -27.85 11.94 8.77
N THR A 253 -27.03 12.18 9.79
CA THR A 253 -26.98 11.36 11.00
C THR A 253 -28.19 11.56 11.93
N GLY A 254 -29.31 10.95 11.54
CA GLY A 254 -30.31 10.35 12.43
C GLY A 254 -30.35 8.81 12.30
N VAL A 255 -29.31 8.18 11.73
CA VAL A 255 -29.33 6.75 11.37
C VAL A 255 -28.50 5.93 12.36
N ASP A 256 -29.17 5.48 13.43
CA ASP A 256 -28.59 4.65 14.49
C ASP A 256 -28.40 3.15 14.11
N SER A 257 -28.81 2.67 12.93
CA SER A 257 -28.99 1.21 12.74
C SER A 257 -28.28 0.49 11.57
N ALA A 258 -27.58 1.16 10.64
CA ALA A 258 -27.18 0.49 9.38
C ALA A 258 -25.69 0.16 9.20
N TYR A 259 -24.78 0.59 10.08
CA TYR A 259 -23.34 0.49 9.82
C TYR A 259 -22.64 -0.57 10.70
N SER A 260 -22.88 -1.85 10.37
CA SER A 260 -22.24 -3.01 11.01
C SER A 260 -21.04 -3.58 10.23
N THR A 261 -20.69 -3.03 9.06
CA THR A 261 -19.50 -3.48 8.32
C THR A 261 -18.23 -2.92 8.99
N GLU A 262 -17.22 -3.78 9.20
CA GLU A 262 -15.92 -3.40 9.79
C GLU A 262 -15.20 -2.29 8.99
N ASP A 263 -15.60 -2.09 7.72
CA ASP A 263 -14.96 -1.15 6.78
C ASP A 263 -15.50 0.30 6.84
N GLY A 264 -16.63 0.53 7.53
CA GLY A 264 -17.27 1.85 7.64
C GLY A 264 -18.04 2.27 6.37
N PRO A 265 -18.69 3.45 6.37
CA PRO A 265 -19.42 3.94 5.20
C PRO A 265 -18.47 4.16 4.00
N PRO A 266 -18.96 4.03 2.74
CA PRO A 266 -18.15 4.11 1.53
C PRO A 266 -17.20 5.32 1.45
N PRO A 267 -17.57 6.54 1.92
CA PRO A 267 -16.65 7.67 1.94
C PRO A 267 -15.43 7.43 2.83
N LEU A 268 -15.54 6.70 3.94
CA LEU A 268 -14.39 6.38 4.78
C LEU A 268 -13.42 5.42 4.09
N VAL A 269 -13.90 4.50 3.24
CA VAL A 269 -13.03 3.62 2.45
C VAL A 269 -12.20 4.45 1.48
N SER A 270 -12.83 5.40 0.76
CA SER A 270 -12.11 6.34 -0.12
C SER A 270 -11.14 7.21 0.66
N ILE A 271 -11.56 7.86 1.75
CA ILE A 271 -10.66 8.69 2.57
C ILE A 271 -9.49 7.84 3.09
N ARG A 272 -9.73 6.59 3.54
CA ARG A 272 -8.68 5.69 4.02
C ARG A 272 -7.70 5.33 2.92
N ALA A 273 -8.17 4.97 1.73
CA ALA A 273 -7.31 4.68 0.58
C ALA A 273 -6.45 5.90 0.22
N ILE A 274 -7.06 7.08 0.15
CA ILE A 274 -6.36 8.34 -0.15
C ILE A 274 -5.33 8.67 0.92
N VAL A 275 -5.70 8.66 2.20
CA VAL A 275 -4.81 9.04 3.30
C VAL A 275 -3.65 8.07 3.41
N THR A 276 -3.89 6.76 3.26
CA THR A 276 -2.83 5.75 3.28
C THR A 276 -1.94 5.83 2.03
N LEU A 277 -2.49 6.21 0.87
CA LEU A 277 -1.72 6.57 -0.32
C LEU A 277 -0.86 7.81 -0.07
N PHE A 278 -1.42 8.86 0.53
CA PHE A 278 -0.66 10.06 0.93
C PHE A 278 0.44 9.72 1.91
N GLN A 279 0.21 8.83 2.88
CA GLN A 279 1.28 8.38 3.77
C GLN A 279 2.39 7.68 3.00
N ALA A 280 2.05 6.78 2.08
CA ALA A 280 3.05 6.11 1.23
C ALA A 280 3.83 7.14 0.39
N LEU A 281 3.12 8.03 -0.32
CA LEU A 281 3.71 9.09 -1.12
C LEU A 281 4.56 10.04 -0.28
N ILE A 282 4.08 10.51 0.88
CA ILE A 282 4.81 11.42 1.77
C ILE A 282 6.06 10.76 2.32
N LEU A 283 6.01 9.49 2.70
CA LEU A 283 7.21 8.77 3.14
C LEU A 283 8.26 8.73 2.02
N THR A 284 7.84 8.57 0.76
CA THR A 284 8.75 8.61 -0.39
C THR A 284 9.07 10.04 -0.90
N PHE A 285 8.22 11.01 -0.59
CA PHE A 285 8.32 12.40 -1.04
C PHE A 285 9.13 13.28 -0.08
N THR A 286 8.98 13.08 1.22
CA THR A 286 9.86 13.69 2.25
C THR A 286 11.31 13.32 1.99
N GLU A 287 11.53 12.15 1.40
CA GLU A 287 12.82 11.78 0.88
C GLU A 287 13.22 12.61 -0.35
N SER A 288 12.38 12.64 -1.38
CA SER A 288 12.66 13.36 -2.63
C SER A 288 12.94 14.85 -2.38
N LEU A 289 12.16 15.51 -1.52
CA LEU A 289 12.39 16.89 -1.10
C LEU A 289 13.72 17.08 -0.35
N ARG A 290 14.13 16.11 0.47
CA ARG A 290 15.38 16.20 1.23
C ARG A 290 16.60 16.08 0.31
N GLN A 291 16.47 15.39 -0.82
CA GLN A 291 17.53 15.29 -1.84
C GLN A 291 17.68 16.53 -2.70
N ASN A 292 17.12 17.67 -2.27
CA ASN A 292 17.18 18.94 -3.01
C ASN A 292 16.53 18.86 -4.40
N ILE A 293 15.70 17.84 -4.63
CA ILE A 293 14.77 17.85 -5.74
C ILE A 293 13.76 18.92 -5.36
N GLN A 294 13.94 20.11 -5.93
CA GLN A 294 12.85 21.06 -6.07
C GLN A 294 11.79 20.38 -6.94
N SER A 295 10.98 19.48 -6.35
CA SER A 295 9.85 18.90 -7.03
C SER A 295 8.81 20.01 -7.13
N SER A 296 9.01 20.88 -8.11
CA SER A 296 8.13 21.99 -8.47
C SER A 296 6.69 21.51 -8.63
N SER A 297 6.48 20.24 -8.99
CA SER A 297 5.16 19.66 -9.21
C SER A 297 4.29 19.57 -7.96
N LEU A 298 4.77 19.24 -6.74
CA LEU A 298 3.86 19.20 -5.56
C LEU A 298 3.53 20.60 -5.04
N MET A 299 4.46 21.55 -5.15
CA MET A 299 4.37 22.85 -4.47
C MET A 299 3.04 23.59 -4.71
N PRO A 300 2.45 23.60 -5.92
CA PRO A 300 1.13 24.18 -6.18
C PRO A 300 -0.01 23.51 -5.41
N TYR A 301 0.10 22.22 -5.11
CA TYR A 301 -0.98 21.41 -4.51
C TYR A 301 -0.86 21.30 -2.98
N ALA A 302 0.30 21.61 -2.40
CA ALA A 302 0.56 21.44 -0.96
C ALA A 302 -0.47 22.16 -0.08
N ARG A 303 -0.87 23.39 -0.42
CA ARG A 303 -1.88 24.14 0.33
C ARG A 303 -3.30 23.63 0.09
N PRO A 304 -3.78 23.44 -1.15
CA PRO A 304 -5.07 22.80 -1.39
C PRO A 304 -5.24 21.46 -0.65
N ILE A 305 -4.22 20.60 -0.68
CA ILE A 305 -4.25 19.32 0.03
C ILE A 305 -4.39 19.54 1.55
N TYR A 306 -3.57 20.42 2.12
CA TYR A 306 -3.65 20.75 3.55
C TYR A 306 -5.04 21.27 3.94
N ASP A 307 -5.62 22.19 3.18
CA ASP A 307 -6.91 22.79 3.49
C ASP A 307 -8.05 21.73 3.45
N ILE A 308 -8.01 20.80 2.48
CA ILE A 308 -8.99 19.71 2.40
C ILE A 308 -8.80 18.71 3.54
N LEU A 309 -7.57 18.28 3.84
CA LEU A 309 -7.30 17.36 4.94
C LEU A 309 -7.69 17.95 6.30
N LEU A 310 -7.47 19.26 6.49
CA LEU A 310 -7.95 19.97 7.68
C LEU A 310 -9.48 19.94 7.74
N LYS A 311 -10.19 20.20 6.64
CA LYS A 311 -11.65 20.11 6.60
C LYS A 311 -12.14 18.70 6.98
N ILE A 312 -11.57 17.66 6.36
CA ILE A 312 -11.87 16.26 6.68
C ILE A 312 -11.66 16.00 8.18
N PHE A 313 -10.52 16.39 8.72
CA PHE A 313 -10.20 16.20 10.13
C PHE A 313 -11.22 16.89 11.06
N LEU A 314 -11.63 18.13 10.73
CA LEU A 314 -12.61 18.87 11.52
C LEU A 314 -14.00 18.24 11.46
N GLU A 315 -14.44 17.73 10.30
CA GLU A 315 -15.71 17.01 10.17
C GLU A 315 -15.67 15.69 10.94
N MET A 316 -14.60 14.90 10.83
CA MET A 316 -14.43 13.67 11.59
C MET A 316 -14.50 13.90 13.11
N LYS A 317 -14.02 15.04 13.61
CA LYS A 317 -14.08 15.38 15.04
C LYS A 317 -15.49 15.71 15.55
N LYS A 318 -16.45 15.95 14.66
CA LYS A 318 -17.87 16.12 15.05
C LYS A 318 -18.55 14.79 15.30
N TRP A 319 -18.00 13.68 14.80
CA TRP A 319 -18.64 12.38 14.86
C TRP A 319 -18.54 11.79 16.28
N PRO A 320 -19.64 11.29 16.86
CA PRO A 320 -19.61 10.65 18.16
C PRO A 320 -18.65 9.44 18.12
N LEU A 321 -17.64 9.51 18.98
CA LEU A 321 -16.37 8.80 18.90
C LEU A 321 -16.50 7.28 18.75
N ARG A 322 -15.84 6.72 17.71
CA ARG A 322 -15.32 5.35 17.72
C ARG A 322 -13.79 5.43 17.81
N PRO A 323 -13.11 4.66 18.69
CA PRO A 323 -11.64 4.66 18.82
C PRO A 323 -10.89 4.48 17.48
N ALA A 324 -11.45 3.73 16.53
CA ALA A 324 -10.88 3.55 15.20
C ALA A 324 -10.81 4.85 14.37
N LEU A 325 -11.76 5.78 14.57
CA LEU A 325 -11.77 7.08 13.90
C LEU A 325 -10.72 8.03 14.50
N ASP A 326 -10.35 7.86 15.76
CA ASP A 326 -9.29 8.67 16.36
C ASP A 326 -7.94 8.37 15.71
N ASP A 327 -7.54 7.09 15.60
CA ASP A 327 -6.31 6.70 14.91
C ASP A 327 -6.29 7.19 13.45
N PHE A 328 -7.43 7.13 12.77
CA PHE A 328 -7.55 7.59 11.39
C PHE A 328 -7.50 9.13 11.27
N SER A 329 -8.17 9.87 12.15
CA SER A 329 -8.11 11.35 12.17
C SER A 329 -6.68 11.83 12.46
N LEU A 330 -5.96 11.10 13.31
CA LEU A 330 -4.58 11.36 13.63
C LEU A 330 -3.64 11.10 12.43
N CYS A 331 -3.97 10.11 11.61
CA CYS A 331 -3.29 9.80 10.37
C CYS A 331 -3.46 10.92 9.33
N VAL A 332 -4.70 11.38 9.09
CA VAL A 332 -5.04 12.54 8.25
C VAL A 332 -4.24 13.78 8.66
N MET A 333 -4.21 14.06 9.96
CA MET A 333 -3.51 15.22 10.51
C MET A 333 -1.99 15.10 10.41
N GLY A 334 -1.42 13.90 10.62
CA GLY A 334 0.01 13.65 10.44
C GLY A 334 0.46 13.92 9.00
N VAL A 335 -0.35 13.51 8.01
CA VAL A 335 -0.15 13.81 6.59
C VAL A 335 -0.17 15.32 6.35
N ALA A 336 -1.22 16.02 6.79
CA ALA A 336 -1.38 17.46 6.61
C ALA A 336 -0.21 18.26 7.21
N MET A 337 0.20 17.91 8.43
CA MET A 337 1.33 18.53 9.11
C MET A 337 2.65 18.26 8.39
N THR A 338 2.85 17.07 7.84
CA THR A 338 4.09 16.74 7.11
C THR A 338 4.19 17.55 5.82
N ILE A 339 3.10 17.69 5.06
CA ILE A 339 3.07 18.51 3.84
C ILE A 339 3.44 19.96 4.16
N ILE A 340 2.85 20.57 5.19
CA ILE A 340 3.10 21.99 5.49
C ILE A 340 4.48 22.23 6.11
N THR A 341 4.95 21.33 6.97
CA THR A 341 6.25 21.52 7.64
C THR A 341 7.44 21.28 6.71
N THR A 342 7.25 20.53 5.62
CA THR A 342 8.28 20.34 4.59
C THR A 342 8.45 21.56 3.67
N LEU A 343 7.46 22.45 3.59
CA LEU A 343 7.60 23.70 2.84
C LEU A 343 8.57 24.67 3.52
N PRO A 344 9.42 25.40 2.78
CA PRO A 344 10.22 26.50 3.34
C PRO A 344 9.36 27.49 4.12
N LYS A 345 9.89 28.08 5.21
CA LYS A 345 9.16 29.06 6.02
C LYS A 345 8.67 30.27 5.20
N THR A 346 9.39 30.61 4.13
CA THR A 346 9.10 31.71 3.21
C THR A 346 8.19 31.31 2.05
N HIS A 347 7.81 30.03 1.93
CA HIS A 347 7.03 29.55 0.80
C HIS A 347 5.59 30.10 0.84
N PRO A 348 5.05 30.65 -0.25
CA PRO A 348 3.74 31.32 -0.25
C PRO A 348 2.58 30.38 0.10
N GLN A 349 2.71 29.09 -0.22
CA GLN A 349 1.69 28.09 0.10
C GLN A 349 1.72 27.63 1.57
N ARG A 350 2.75 27.99 2.35
CA ARG A 350 2.82 27.63 3.77
C ARG A 350 1.88 28.54 4.57
N PRO A 351 0.88 28.01 5.31
CA PRO A 351 0.07 28.81 6.23
C PRO A 351 0.96 29.57 7.21
N ARG A 352 0.70 30.88 7.39
CA ARG A 352 1.41 31.72 8.36
C ARG A 352 1.19 31.24 9.79
N THR A 353 -0.03 30.77 10.07
CA THR A 353 -0.44 30.18 11.33
C THR A 353 -1.12 28.84 11.04
N LEU A 354 -0.74 27.81 11.80
CA LEU A 354 -1.42 26.52 11.76
C LEU A 354 -2.74 26.63 12.52
N HIS A 355 -3.72 25.81 12.13
CA HIS A 355 -5.04 25.82 12.78
C HIS A 355 -4.90 25.47 14.28
N PRO A 356 -5.58 26.17 15.21
CA PRO A 356 -5.40 25.97 16.65
C PRO A 356 -5.64 24.53 17.11
N ILE A 357 -6.62 23.84 16.52
CA ILE A 357 -6.90 22.43 16.86
C ILE A 357 -5.73 21.53 16.44
N LEU A 358 -5.06 21.81 15.31
CA LEU A 358 -3.87 21.05 14.91
C LEU A 358 -2.72 21.29 15.87
N MET A 359 -2.54 22.54 16.33
CA MET A 359 -1.53 22.87 17.33
C MET A 359 -1.81 22.17 18.67
N ALA A 360 -3.06 22.23 19.13
CA ALA A 360 -3.49 21.56 20.37
C ALA A 360 -3.35 20.04 20.28
N GLU A 361 -3.64 19.43 19.12
CA GLU A 361 -3.48 17.99 18.91
C GLU A 361 -2.01 17.59 18.79
N ALA A 362 -1.20 18.38 18.08
CA ALA A 362 0.24 18.19 18.02
C ALA A 362 0.88 18.32 19.42
N GLU A 363 0.38 19.23 20.26
CA GLU A 363 0.77 19.36 21.66
C GLU A 363 0.28 18.22 22.53
N ARG A 364 -0.95 17.73 22.33
CA ARG A 364 -1.46 16.52 23.01
C ARG A 364 -0.59 15.30 22.67
N LYS A 365 -0.14 15.20 21.42
CA LYS A 365 0.79 14.17 20.93
C LYS A 365 2.25 14.36 21.33
N LYS A 366 2.64 15.52 21.88
CA LYS A 366 3.91 15.59 22.63
C LYS A 366 3.91 14.64 23.83
N GLY A 367 2.75 14.10 24.24
CA GLY A 367 2.63 12.89 25.05
C GLY A 367 2.59 11.63 24.15
N GLY A 368 3.63 10.81 24.03
CA GLY A 368 4.91 10.84 24.72
C GLY A 368 6.03 10.39 23.81
N ASP A 369 7.21 10.96 24.04
CA ASP A 369 8.47 10.70 23.33
C ASP A 369 8.77 9.20 23.21
N PHE A 370 8.27 8.41 24.16
CA PHE A 370 8.28 6.96 24.17
C PHE A 370 7.58 6.30 22.96
N SER A 371 6.43 6.81 22.51
CA SER A 371 5.71 6.26 21.34
C SER A 371 6.46 6.49 20.04
N ASN A 372 7.00 7.70 19.88
CA ASN A 372 7.84 8.03 18.74
C ASN A 372 9.07 7.12 18.70
N VAL A 373 9.83 7.04 19.78
CA VAL A 373 11.02 6.17 19.87
C VAL A 373 10.66 4.71 19.65
N TYR A 374 9.59 4.19 20.25
CA TYR A 374 9.16 2.80 20.03
C TYR A 374 8.83 2.53 18.57
N SER A 375 8.01 3.38 17.92
CA SER A 375 7.64 3.21 16.52
C SER A 375 8.86 3.25 15.58
N VAL A 376 9.83 4.11 15.88
CA VAL A 376 11.10 4.20 15.17
C VAL A 376 11.90 2.90 15.33
N ILE A 377 12.05 2.40 16.56
CA ILE A 377 12.79 1.17 16.85
C ILE A 377 12.13 -0.03 16.20
N ALA A 378 10.81 -0.17 16.32
CA ALA A 378 10.03 -1.23 15.70
C ALA A 378 10.28 -1.24 14.18
N ARG A 379 10.14 -0.07 13.53
CA ARG A 379 10.41 0.08 12.09
C ARG A 379 11.85 -0.26 11.72
N LEU A 380 12.84 0.25 12.47
CA LEU A 380 14.25 -0.07 12.25
C LEU A 380 14.56 -1.57 12.41
N SER A 381 13.84 -2.25 13.31
CA SER A 381 14.05 -3.66 13.63
C SER A 381 13.34 -4.63 12.68
N GLU A 382 12.16 -4.26 12.16
CA GLU A 382 11.29 -5.10 11.33
C GLU A 382 11.43 -4.80 9.84
N SER A 383 11.54 -3.51 9.47
CA SER A 383 11.22 -3.03 8.12
C SER A 383 12.42 -2.77 7.22
N VAL A 384 13.65 -2.81 7.73
CA VAL A 384 14.77 -2.24 6.96
C VAL A 384 15.46 -3.32 6.14
N ALA A 385 14.95 -3.50 4.93
CA ALA A 385 15.63 -4.08 3.78
C ALA A 385 16.73 -3.14 3.23
N GLN A 386 17.29 -2.23 4.03
CA GLN A 386 18.25 -1.21 3.58
C GLN A 386 19.35 -0.94 4.63
N CYS A 387 20.51 -0.51 4.14
CA CYS A 387 21.61 -0.07 4.98
C CYS A 387 21.26 1.21 5.77
N CYS A 388 21.52 1.23 7.08
CA CYS A 388 21.36 2.42 7.93
C CYS A 388 22.44 3.49 7.71
N ASN A 389 23.36 3.31 6.75
CA ASN A 389 24.27 4.37 6.35
C ASN A 389 23.56 5.28 5.35
N ALA A 390 23.45 6.54 5.71
CA ALA A 390 22.74 7.56 4.96
C ALA A 390 23.16 7.69 3.48
N ALA A 391 24.45 7.50 3.22
CA ALA A 391 25.02 7.59 1.87
C ALA A 391 24.96 6.26 1.09
N CYS A 392 24.33 5.23 1.64
CA CYS A 392 24.33 3.89 1.07
C CYS A 392 22.96 3.52 0.54
N ILE A 393 22.85 3.39 -0.77
CA ILE A 393 21.64 2.95 -1.48
C ILE A 393 21.44 1.43 -1.46
N THR A 394 22.34 0.68 -0.81
CA THR A 394 22.28 -0.77 -0.79
C THR A 394 21.07 -1.24 0.02
N THR A 395 20.16 -1.92 -0.68
CA THR A 395 19.04 -2.66 -0.13
C THR A 395 19.43 -4.13 0.04
N SER A 396 18.67 -4.91 0.81
CA SER A 396 18.83 -6.36 0.88
C SER A 396 18.56 -7.04 -0.46
N GLU A 397 17.84 -6.37 -1.36
CA GLU A 397 17.61 -6.83 -2.73
C GLU A 397 18.80 -6.53 -3.65
N SER A 398 19.37 -5.32 -3.58
CA SER A 398 20.51 -4.95 -4.44
C SER A 398 21.84 -5.51 -3.97
N SER A 399 21.93 -5.95 -2.71
CA SER A 399 23.08 -6.63 -2.16
C SER A 399 22.83 -8.13 -2.07
N SER A 400 23.63 -8.92 -2.80
CA SER A 400 23.71 -10.37 -2.62
C SER A 400 24.10 -10.78 -1.19
N GLN A 401 24.56 -9.83 -0.37
CA GLN A 401 24.91 -10.04 1.03
C GLN A 401 23.76 -9.67 1.97
N LYS A 402 23.52 -10.50 2.99
CA LYS A 402 22.59 -10.15 4.07
C LYS A 402 23.13 -8.96 4.86
N LEU A 403 22.27 -7.96 5.10
CA LEU A 403 22.60 -6.83 5.97
C LEU A 403 22.91 -7.34 7.39
N ARG A 404 23.98 -6.83 7.99
CA ARG A 404 24.45 -7.23 9.32
C ARG A 404 23.94 -6.26 10.37
N TYR A 405 23.42 -6.80 11.47
CA TYR A 405 23.05 -5.98 12.62
C TYR A 405 24.29 -5.41 13.31
N CYS A 406 24.13 -4.23 13.88
CA CYS A 406 25.10 -3.69 14.84
C CYS A 406 25.23 -4.67 16.01
N ALA A 407 26.45 -5.14 16.28
CA ALA A 407 26.72 -6.11 17.33
C ALA A 407 26.36 -5.61 18.75
N GLN A 408 26.29 -4.29 18.94
CA GLN A 408 25.93 -3.70 20.22
C GLN A 408 24.40 -3.61 20.37
N CYS A 409 23.74 -2.69 19.66
CA CYS A 409 22.30 -2.45 19.85
C CYS A 409 21.41 -3.52 19.20
N GLY A 410 21.90 -4.25 18.20
CA GLY A 410 21.10 -5.20 17.42
C GLY A 410 19.90 -4.60 16.68
N VAL A 411 19.76 -3.27 16.62
CA VAL A 411 18.65 -2.58 15.94
C VAL A 411 19.07 -2.18 14.53
N MET A 412 20.16 -1.43 14.40
CA MET A 412 20.62 -0.89 13.11
C MET A 412 21.26 -1.97 12.23
N ARG A 413 21.01 -1.93 10.92
CA ARG A 413 21.55 -2.88 9.93
C ARG A 413 22.47 -2.18 8.93
N TYR A 414 23.56 -2.84 8.53
CA TYR A 414 24.53 -2.30 7.57
C TYR A 414 24.94 -3.35 6.55
N CYS A 415 25.13 -2.96 5.29
CA CYS A 415 25.64 -3.85 4.25
C CYS A 415 27.12 -4.19 4.42
N SER A 416 27.90 -3.36 5.12
CA SER A 416 29.33 -3.60 5.38
C SER A 416 29.81 -2.91 6.65
N PRO A 417 30.94 -3.36 7.24
CA PRO A 417 31.61 -2.67 8.34
C PRO A 417 32.02 -1.22 7.98
N ASN A 418 32.25 -0.93 6.70
CA ASN A 418 32.57 0.44 6.25
C ASN A 418 31.37 1.37 6.36
N CYS A 419 30.18 0.90 5.95
CA CYS A 419 28.94 1.66 6.12
C CYS A 419 28.61 1.89 7.60
N GLN A 420 28.83 0.89 8.46
CA GLN A 420 28.67 1.06 9.90
C GLN A 420 29.62 2.14 10.46
N ARG A 421 30.91 2.10 10.10
CA ARG A 421 31.90 3.10 10.54
C ARG A 421 31.55 4.51 10.07
N THR A 422 31.06 4.65 8.84
CA THR A 422 30.64 5.95 8.28
C THR A 422 29.44 6.52 9.04
N ALA A 423 28.43 5.68 9.31
CA ALA A 423 27.25 6.06 10.07
C ALA A 423 27.51 6.20 11.59
N TRP A 424 28.65 5.69 12.08
CA TRP A 424 28.95 5.58 13.51
C TRP A 424 28.94 6.91 14.24
N ARG A 425 29.32 8.00 13.57
CA ARG A 425 29.31 9.36 14.14
C ARG A 425 27.96 9.72 14.74
N TYR A 426 26.88 9.37 14.06
CA TYR A 426 25.50 9.63 14.49
C TYR A 426 24.95 8.46 15.31
N HIS A 427 25.27 7.22 14.91
CA HIS A 427 24.70 6.03 15.55
C HIS A 427 25.19 5.88 16.99
N LYS A 428 26.45 6.20 17.28
CA LYS A 428 26.99 6.05 18.64
C LYS A 428 26.22 6.85 19.70
N LEU A 429 25.52 7.93 19.30
CA LEU A 429 24.69 8.77 20.18
C LEU A 429 23.50 7.98 20.73
N VAL A 430 22.86 7.19 19.86
CA VAL A 430 21.66 6.39 20.20
C VAL A 430 21.98 4.92 20.49
N CYS A 431 23.16 4.42 20.13
CA CYS A 431 23.47 2.98 20.14
C CYS A 431 23.29 2.34 21.52
N LYS A 432 23.71 3.02 22.59
CA LYS A 432 23.56 2.50 23.97
C LYS A 432 22.09 2.51 24.42
N ASP A 433 21.35 3.55 24.05
CA ASP A 433 19.94 3.67 24.43
C ASP A 433 19.10 2.65 23.68
N LEU A 434 19.36 2.45 22.38
CA LEU A 434 18.76 1.39 21.58
C LEU A 434 19.03 -0.01 22.16
N ASP A 435 20.26 -0.25 22.65
CA ASP A 435 20.61 -1.51 23.29
C ASP A 435 19.77 -1.78 24.54
N LYS A 436 19.67 -0.79 25.44
CA LYS A 436 18.83 -0.86 26.65
C LYS A 436 17.36 -1.05 26.31
N LEU A 437 16.84 -0.28 25.36
CA LEU A 437 15.43 -0.37 24.94
C LEU A 437 15.10 -1.74 24.36
N LYS A 438 16.00 -2.31 23.54
CA LYS A 438 15.80 -3.62 22.93
C LYS A 438 15.90 -4.78 23.93
N LYS A 439 16.87 -4.74 24.86
CA LYS A 439 17.11 -5.84 25.80
C LYS A 439 16.13 -5.86 26.97
N ASP A 440 15.81 -4.68 27.51
CA ASP A 440 15.15 -4.59 28.81
C ASP A 440 13.69 -4.14 28.66
N VAL A 441 13.45 -3.09 27.88
CA VAL A 441 12.14 -2.42 27.82
C VAL A 441 11.16 -3.16 26.90
N ILE A 442 11.54 -3.49 25.67
CA ILE A 442 10.65 -4.16 24.70
C ILE A 442 10.18 -5.54 25.21
N PRO A 443 11.07 -6.46 25.66
CA PRO A 443 10.65 -7.77 26.13
C PRO A 443 9.77 -7.69 27.38
N TYR A 444 9.96 -6.68 28.24
CA TYR A 444 9.08 -6.42 29.37
C TYR A 444 7.68 -5.99 28.89
N ALA A 445 7.58 -4.97 28.04
CA ALA A 445 6.31 -4.46 27.54
C ALA A 445 5.53 -5.54 26.76
N SER A 446 6.22 -6.38 25.96
CA SER A 446 5.59 -7.51 25.28
C SER A 446 5.07 -8.59 26.23
N ARG A 447 5.78 -8.85 27.36
CA ARG A 447 5.31 -9.79 28.39
C ARG A 447 4.07 -9.27 29.12
N GLN A 448 4.01 -7.96 29.38
CA GLN A 448 2.81 -7.34 29.97
C GLN A 448 1.62 -7.47 29.03
N LYS A 449 1.82 -7.22 27.72
CA LYS A 449 0.76 -7.38 26.72
C LYS A 449 0.18 -8.80 26.66
N LYS A 450 1.03 -9.83 26.79
CA LYS A 450 0.59 -11.23 26.81
C LYS A 450 -0.18 -11.59 28.08
N LYS A 451 0.18 -11.03 29.24
CA LYS A 451 -0.47 -11.34 30.53
C LYS A 451 -1.92 -10.86 30.61
N SER A 452 -2.26 -9.76 29.95
CA SER A 452 -3.62 -9.19 29.99
C SER A 452 -4.57 -9.74 28.93
N GLY A 453 -4.16 -10.76 28.16
CA GLY A 453 -5.05 -11.53 27.28
C GLY A 453 -5.65 -10.80 26.08
N ASN A 454 -5.56 -9.46 26.02
CA ASN A 454 -5.96 -8.58 24.91
C ASN A 454 -5.49 -7.13 25.15
N ALA A 455 -4.28 -6.92 25.70
CA ALA A 455 -3.86 -5.55 25.98
C ALA A 455 -3.87 -4.67 24.74
N SER A 456 -4.53 -3.53 24.87
CA SER A 456 -4.54 -2.46 23.90
C SER A 456 -3.12 -1.95 23.63
N HIS A 457 -2.91 -1.32 22.48
CA HIS A 457 -1.65 -0.65 22.18
C HIS A 457 -1.31 0.42 23.25
N ALA A 458 -2.33 1.07 23.82
CA ALA A 458 -2.15 2.05 24.89
C ALA A 458 -1.53 1.45 26.17
N GLU A 459 -1.97 0.27 26.59
CA GLU A 459 -1.39 -0.42 27.77
C GLU A 459 0.05 -0.86 27.50
N PHE A 460 0.35 -1.31 26.29
CA PHE A 460 1.73 -1.58 25.89
C PHE A 460 2.60 -0.32 25.99
N MET A 461 2.10 0.82 25.51
CA MET A 461 2.83 2.08 25.55
C MET A 461 3.05 2.60 26.97
N GLN A 462 2.07 2.44 27.86
CA GLN A 462 2.23 2.76 29.29
C GLN A 462 3.27 1.86 29.96
N ALA A 463 3.27 0.55 29.65
CA ALA A 463 4.28 -0.37 30.15
C ALA A 463 5.68 -0.04 29.64
N PHE A 464 5.80 0.33 28.36
CA PHE A 464 7.05 0.75 27.73
C PHE A 464 7.60 2.04 28.35
N GLU A 465 6.75 3.06 28.56
CA GLU A 465 7.16 4.30 29.24
C GLU A 465 7.60 4.02 30.68
N LYS A 466 6.79 3.28 31.45
CA LYS A 466 7.10 2.95 32.84
C LYS A 466 8.43 2.21 32.98
N GLU A 467 8.71 1.26 32.09
CA GLU A 467 9.95 0.49 32.14
C GLU A 467 11.15 1.32 31.64
N SER A 468 10.98 2.14 30.61
CA SER A 468 12.05 3.03 30.15
C SER A 468 12.49 4.01 31.24
N LEU A 469 11.54 4.57 31.99
CA LEU A 469 11.83 5.46 33.13
C LEU A 469 12.61 4.73 34.22
N LYS A 470 12.28 3.46 34.53
CA LYS A 470 13.06 2.65 35.48
C LYS A 470 14.48 2.37 35.02
N GLN A 471 14.69 2.22 33.71
CA GLN A 471 16.01 2.06 33.11
C GLN A 471 16.81 3.38 33.02
N GLY A 472 16.29 4.46 33.61
CA GLY A 472 16.91 5.78 33.66
C GLY A 472 16.81 6.55 32.34
N ILE A 473 15.95 6.13 31.42
CA ILE A 473 15.72 6.85 30.16
C ILE A 473 14.62 7.86 30.41
N THR A 474 15.02 9.11 30.66
CA THR A 474 14.10 10.22 30.94
C THR A 474 13.27 10.59 29.70
N ARG A 475 12.19 11.35 29.91
CA ARG A 475 11.39 11.91 28.81
C ARG A 475 12.24 12.83 27.92
N GLU A 476 13.09 13.65 28.52
CA GLU A 476 14.03 14.52 27.82
C GLU A 476 15.01 13.70 26.97
N ARG A 477 15.57 12.63 27.52
CA ARG A 477 16.46 11.75 26.74
C ARG A 477 15.70 11.04 25.63
N MET A 478 14.43 10.67 25.81
CA MET A 478 13.63 10.13 24.71
C MET A 478 13.37 11.15 23.60
N LYS A 479 13.22 12.44 23.91
CA LYS A 479 13.16 13.50 22.89
C LYS A 479 14.44 13.56 22.08
N GLU A 480 15.57 13.51 22.76
CA GLU A 480 16.90 13.51 22.12
C GLU A 480 17.09 12.26 21.26
N ILE A 481 16.80 11.07 21.79
CA ILE A 481 16.86 9.81 21.04
C ILE A 481 15.98 9.88 19.80
N SER A 482 14.75 10.37 19.93
CA SER A 482 13.84 10.57 18.79
C SER A 482 14.50 11.48 17.75
N ALA A 483 14.97 12.67 18.16
CA ALA A 483 15.63 13.62 17.26
C ALA A 483 16.91 13.07 16.60
N GLU A 484 17.71 12.29 17.33
CA GLU A 484 18.93 11.64 16.85
C GLU A 484 18.63 10.45 15.91
N LEU A 485 17.51 9.76 16.11
CA LEU A 485 17.06 8.68 15.23
C LEU A 485 16.40 9.17 13.96
N MET A 486 15.80 10.36 13.97
CA MET A 486 15.12 10.93 12.81
C MET A 486 15.99 10.92 11.56
N PRO A 487 17.27 11.37 11.57
CA PRO A 487 18.18 11.22 10.43
C PRO A 487 18.22 9.80 9.84
N PHE A 488 18.24 8.76 10.66
CA PHE A 488 18.31 7.38 10.15
C PHE A 488 17.04 6.93 9.45
N LEU A 489 15.87 7.28 9.99
CA LEU A 489 14.59 7.08 9.30
C LEU A 489 14.50 7.90 8.02
N HIS A 490 15.12 9.07 8.04
CA HIS A 490 15.13 10.06 6.98
C HIS A 490 16.11 9.80 5.85
N PHE A 491 17.07 8.88 6.01
CA PHE A 491 17.98 8.48 4.94
C PHE A 491 17.72 7.06 4.43
N GLN A 492 16.98 6.24 5.18
CA GLN A 492 16.54 4.93 4.70
C GLN A 492 15.53 5.02 3.57
N ASN A 493 14.90 6.18 3.35
CA ASN A 493 14.02 6.34 2.20
C ASN A 493 14.80 6.79 0.94
N ALA A 494 16.07 7.20 1.06
CA ALA A 494 16.92 7.94 0.09
C ALA A 494 17.45 7.22 -1.16
N GLY A 495 17.00 6.01 -1.42
CA GLY A 495 17.79 5.04 -2.19
C GLY A 495 17.73 5.09 -3.72
N MET A 496 17.68 6.23 -4.43
CA MET A 496 17.80 6.24 -5.91
C MET A 496 18.37 7.54 -6.50
N THR A 497 19.68 7.78 -6.41
CA THR A 497 20.43 8.47 -7.48
C THR A 497 21.85 7.89 -7.57
N ARG A 498 22.30 7.58 -8.79
CA ARG A 498 23.69 7.18 -9.05
C ARG A 498 24.60 8.33 -8.63
N ALA A 499 25.59 8.06 -7.78
CA ALA A 499 26.76 8.94 -7.70
C ALA A 499 27.39 9.02 -9.10
N PRO A 500 27.82 10.20 -9.58
CA PRO A 500 28.62 10.28 -10.79
C PRO A 500 29.84 9.38 -10.56
N SER A 501 30.02 8.41 -11.46
CA SER A 501 31.23 7.59 -11.47
C SER A 501 32.41 8.53 -11.54
N HIS A 502 33.28 8.48 -10.52
CA HIS A 502 34.63 8.99 -10.65
C HIS A 502 35.31 8.18 -11.76
N GLU A 503 35.17 8.68 -12.98
CA GLU A 503 35.96 8.27 -14.13
C GLU A 503 37.40 8.64 -13.79
N LYS A 504 38.19 7.63 -13.43
CA LYS A 504 39.63 7.78 -13.28
C LYS A 504 40.16 8.15 -14.66
N ALA A 505 40.49 9.42 -14.84
CA ALA A 505 41.31 9.89 -15.95
C ALA A 505 42.65 9.13 -15.90
N ASN A 506 42.75 8.08 -16.70
CA ASN A 506 44.03 7.51 -17.10
C ASN A 506 44.62 8.45 -18.15
N HIS A 507 45.41 9.43 -17.70
CA HIS A 507 46.42 10.02 -18.57
C HIS A 507 47.63 9.08 -18.61
N LYS A 508 47.82 8.46 -19.77
CA LYS A 508 49.12 8.08 -20.30
C LYS A 508 49.26 8.72 -21.68
#